data_AF-A0AAD0WEJ9-F1
#
_entry.id   AF-A0AAD0WEJ9-F1
#
_cell.length_a   1.000
_cell.length_b   1.000
_cell.length_c   1.000
_cell.angle_alpha   90.00
_cell.angle_beta   90.00
_cell.angle_gamma   90.00
#
_symmetry.space_group_name_H-M   'P 1'
#
loop_
_entity.id
_entity.type
_entity.pdbx_description
1 polymer ?
#
loop_
_entity_poly.entity_id
_entity_poly.type
_entity_poly.pdbx_seq_one_letter_code
_entity_poly.pdbx_strand_id
1 'polypeptide(L)'
;MKYWEEKEIPWAIITEKDFSKTVFLNIQWLYPAQSEELDQSALQNYFNLFVHAFAKNPDELITEVAQGLNVSYDLEPGEALYWLRNLLARHYFLFDLRLHYRKVTASMLTLNGHDEDAGEVKHVSG
;
A
#
# COMPACT_ATOMS: atom_id res chain seq x y z
N MET A 1 -20.60 19.88 17.69
CA MET A 1 -21.27 18.58 17.80
C MET A 1 -22.72 18.63 17.31
N LYS A 2 -23.50 19.68 17.65
CA LYS A 2 -24.89 19.90 17.16
C LYS A 2 -25.13 19.73 15.65
N TYR A 3 -24.18 20.13 14.79
CA TYR A 3 -24.36 20.10 13.34
C TYR A 3 -24.68 18.71 12.76
N TRP A 4 -24.06 17.65 13.29
CA TRP A 4 -24.28 16.27 12.81
C TRP A 4 -25.50 15.60 13.47
N GLU A 5 -25.79 15.96 14.73
CA GLU A 5 -27.01 15.55 15.44
C GLU A 5 -28.27 16.09 14.76
N GLU A 6 -28.27 17.36 14.31
CA GLU A 6 -29.37 17.98 13.56
C GLU A 6 -29.60 17.33 12.18
N LYS A 7 -28.60 16.58 11.68
CA LYS A 7 -28.66 15.85 10.41
C LYS A 7 -28.97 14.36 10.59
N GLU A 8 -29.14 13.89 11.83
CA GLU A 8 -29.32 12.48 12.17
C GLU A 8 -28.18 11.58 11.64
N ILE A 9 -26.97 12.13 11.46
CA ILE A 9 -25.79 11.39 10.99
C ILE A 9 -24.99 10.96 12.23
N PRO A 10 -24.78 9.64 12.45
CA PRO A 10 -23.91 9.16 13.52
C PRO A 10 -22.49 9.70 13.35
N TRP A 11 -21.98 10.38 14.38
CA TRP A 11 -20.63 10.94 14.39
C TRP A 11 -19.88 10.50 15.64
N ALA A 12 -18.56 10.34 15.51
CA ALA A 12 -17.66 10.05 16.62
C ALA A 12 -16.35 10.81 16.45
N ILE A 13 -15.69 11.17 17.56
CA ILE A 13 -14.30 11.63 17.52
C ILE A 13 -13.43 10.38 17.59
N ILE A 14 -12.65 10.16 16.55
CA ILE A 14 -11.64 9.11 16.52
C ILE A 14 -10.28 9.75 16.86
N THR A 15 -9.60 9.15 17.82
CA THR A 15 -8.27 9.54 18.32
C THR A 15 -7.27 8.42 18.09
N GLU A 16 -5.98 8.68 18.25
CA GLU A 16 -4.92 7.65 18.14
C GLU A 16 -5.15 6.45 19.09
N LYS A 17 -5.85 6.66 20.22
CA LYS A 17 -6.17 5.60 21.19
C LYS A 17 -7.21 4.61 20.69
N ASP A 18 -7.93 4.97 19.63
CA ASP A 18 -8.98 4.14 19.03
C ASP A 18 -8.40 3.16 17.99
N PHE A 19 -7.11 3.28 17.66
CA PHE A 19 -6.41 2.36 16.77
C PHE A 19 -5.54 1.37 17.55
N SER A 20 -5.42 0.15 17.02
CA SER A 20 -4.44 -0.80 17.56
C SER A 20 -3.02 -0.28 17.33
N LYS A 21 -2.09 -0.56 18.25
CA LYS A 21 -0.67 -0.22 18.09
C LYS A 21 -0.10 -0.73 16.75
N THR A 22 -0.62 -1.84 16.25
CA THR A 22 -0.21 -2.44 14.98
C THR A 22 -0.59 -1.58 13.78
N VAL A 23 -1.80 -0.99 13.77
CA VAL A 23 -2.21 -0.05 12.72
C VAL A 23 -1.25 1.14 12.68
N PHE A 24 -0.91 1.70 13.85
CA PHE A 24 0.02 2.81 13.94
C PHE A 24 1.42 2.46 13.41
N LEU A 25 1.96 1.29 13.79
CA LEU A 25 3.26 0.81 13.30
C LEU A 25 3.28 0.64 11.76
N ASN A 26 2.20 0.14 11.18
CA ASN A 26 2.09 0.02 9.73
C ASN A 26 2.03 1.39 9.06
N ILE A 27 1.23 2.32 9.60
CA ILE A 27 1.16 3.70 9.07
C ILE A 27 2.53 4.37 9.17
N GLN A 28 3.23 4.29 10.30
CA GLN A 28 4.57 4.86 10.45
C GLN A 28 5.57 4.29 9.44
N TRP A 29 5.44 3.00 9.09
CA TRP A 29 6.28 2.36 8.10
C TRP A 29 5.97 2.82 6.67
N LEU A 30 4.69 2.98 6.32
CA LEU A 30 4.23 3.36 4.98
C LEU A 30 4.32 4.88 4.71
N TYR A 31 4.07 5.71 5.72
CA TYR A 31 3.91 7.17 5.58
C TYR A 31 5.09 7.86 4.86
N PRO A 32 6.37 7.53 5.13
CA PRO A 32 7.49 8.16 4.42
C PRO A 32 7.46 7.94 2.90
N ALA A 33 6.88 6.84 2.43
CA ALA A 33 6.82 6.49 1.01
C ALA A 33 5.68 7.19 0.27
N GLN A 34 4.67 7.73 0.97
CA GLN A 34 3.51 8.34 0.34
C GLN A 34 3.85 9.66 -0.36
N SER A 35 4.77 10.45 0.20
CA SER A 35 5.16 11.77 -0.29
C SER A 35 6.37 11.76 -1.24
N GLU A 36 6.93 10.59 -1.52
CA GLU A 36 8.16 10.46 -2.30
C GLU A 36 7.86 10.54 -3.81
N GLU A 37 8.52 11.44 -4.54
CA GLU A 37 8.44 11.45 -6.00
C GLU A 37 9.26 10.27 -6.57
N LEU A 38 8.61 9.43 -7.39
CA LEU A 38 9.20 8.22 -7.95
C LEU A 38 9.16 8.24 -9.46
N ASP A 39 10.14 7.57 -10.07
CA ASP A 39 10.06 7.17 -11.47
C ASP A 39 8.88 6.21 -11.66
N GLN A 40 7.87 6.66 -12.41
CA GLN A 40 6.66 5.90 -12.68
C GLN A 40 6.93 4.64 -13.51
N SER A 41 7.94 4.67 -14.39
CA SER A 41 8.32 3.50 -15.19
C SER A 41 8.93 2.42 -14.32
N ALA A 42 9.81 2.78 -13.40
CA ALA A 42 10.37 1.87 -12.41
C ALA A 42 9.28 1.33 -11.49
N LEU A 43 8.37 2.18 -11.00
CA LEU A 43 7.25 1.77 -10.16
C LEU A 43 6.38 0.72 -10.85
N GLN A 44 6.03 0.93 -12.13
CA GLN A 44 5.25 -0.02 -12.92
C GLN A 44 6.00 -1.34 -13.17
N ASN A 45 7.31 -1.28 -13.44
CA ASN A 45 8.14 -2.47 -13.62
C ASN A 45 8.18 -3.31 -12.34
N TYR A 46 8.39 -2.67 -11.18
CA TYR A 46 8.38 -3.34 -9.90
C TYR A 46 6.98 -3.87 -9.53
N PHE A 47 5.91 -3.14 -9.85
CA PHE A 47 4.55 -3.66 -9.68
C PHE A 47 4.36 -4.98 -10.43
N ASN A 48 4.67 -5.00 -11.72
CA ASN A 48 4.56 -6.20 -12.54
C ASN A 48 5.42 -7.34 -11.98
N LEU A 49 6.65 -7.05 -11.57
CA LEU A 49 7.53 -8.03 -10.95
C LEU A 49 6.91 -8.65 -9.68
N PHE A 50 6.39 -7.82 -8.79
CA PHE A 50 5.75 -8.26 -7.55
C PHE A 50 4.47 -9.06 -7.80
N VAL A 51 3.63 -8.68 -8.78
CA VAL A 51 2.45 -9.48 -9.15
C VAL A 51 2.85 -10.92 -9.49
N HIS A 52 3.90 -11.11 -10.30
CA HIS A 52 4.38 -12.44 -10.66
C HIS A 52 5.00 -13.17 -9.46
N ALA A 53 5.81 -12.48 -8.66
CA ALA A 53 6.49 -13.07 -7.51
C ALA A 53 5.50 -13.54 -6.43
N PHE A 54 4.45 -12.75 -6.16
CA PHE A 54 3.40 -13.09 -5.19
C PHE A 54 2.52 -14.23 -5.67
N ALA A 55 2.18 -14.27 -6.96
CA ALA A 55 1.44 -15.40 -7.52
C ALA A 55 2.21 -16.73 -7.40
N LYS A 56 3.54 -16.67 -7.46
CA LYS A 56 4.42 -17.85 -7.37
C LYS A 56 4.66 -18.31 -5.93
N ASN A 57 4.61 -17.39 -4.97
CA ASN A 57 4.93 -17.63 -3.56
C ASN A 57 3.80 -17.14 -2.63
N PRO A 58 2.57 -17.67 -2.74
CA PRO A 58 1.40 -17.12 -2.04
C PRO A 58 1.52 -17.20 -0.50
N ASP A 59 2.19 -18.21 0.03
CA ASP A 59 2.29 -18.43 1.49
C ASP A 59 3.53 -17.80 2.13
N GLU A 60 4.43 -17.22 1.33
CA GLU A 60 5.63 -16.55 1.83
C GLU A 60 5.31 -15.14 2.33
N LEU A 61 6.08 -14.67 3.32
CA LEU A 61 5.97 -13.30 3.81
C LEU A 61 6.36 -12.33 2.71
N ILE A 62 5.63 -11.22 2.58
CA ILE A 62 5.91 -10.21 1.57
C ILE A 62 7.34 -9.65 1.66
N THR A 63 7.91 -9.63 2.88
CA THR A 63 9.30 -9.24 3.14
C THR A 63 10.32 -10.29 2.67
N GLU A 64 9.97 -11.57 2.76
CA GLU A 64 10.82 -12.67 2.29
C GLU A 64 10.81 -12.72 0.76
N VAL A 65 9.65 -12.52 0.13
CA VAL A 65 9.54 -12.39 -1.33
C VAL A 65 10.40 -11.23 -1.84
N ALA A 66 10.32 -10.05 -1.20
CA ALA A 66 11.16 -8.91 -1.56
C ALA A 66 12.66 -9.21 -1.39
N GLN A 67 13.05 -9.90 -0.33
CA GLN A 67 14.44 -10.34 -0.13
C GLN A 67 14.89 -11.31 -1.22
N GLY A 68 14.04 -12.27 -1.59
CA GLY A 68 14.31 -13.22 -2.67
C GLY A 68 14.47 -12.54 -4.03
N LEU A 69 13.72 -11.47 -4.29
CA LEU A 69 13.88 -10.64 -5.49
C LEU A 69 15.23 -9.91 -5.51
N ASN A 70 15.69 -9.36 -4.38
CA ASN A 70 17.02 -8.74 -4.34
C ASN A 70 18.11 -9.73 -4.77
N VAL A 71 18.05 -10.98 -4.31
CA VAL A 71 19.02 -12.02 -4.68
C VAL A 71 18.86 -12.46 -6.14
N SER A 72 17.63 -12.68 -6.59
CA SER A 72 17.36 -13.24 -7.92
C SER A 72 17.67 -12.26 -9.06
N TYR A 73 17.58 -10.96 -8.79
CA TYR A 73 17.79 -9.89 -9.76
C TYR A 73 19.07 -9.08 -9.51
N ASP A 74 19.94 -9.52 -8.58
CA ASP A 74 21.18 -8.84 -8.21
C ASP A 74 20.98 -7.35 -7.85
N LEU A 75 19.92 -7.08 -7.09
CA LEU A 75 19.55 -5.73 -6.63
C LEU A 75 20.28 -5.37 -5.34
N GLU A 76 20.37 -4.08 -5.07
CA GLU A 76 20.94 -3.60 -3.82
C GLU A 76 20.12 -4.10 -2.61
N PRO A 77 20.79 -4.47 -1.49
CA PRO A 77 20.09 -4.93 -0.29
C PRO A 77 19.03 -3.94 0.19
N GLY A 78 17.76 -4.36 0.11
CA GLY A 78 16.61 -3.55 0.55
C GLY A 78 15.90 -2.80 -0.57
N GLU A 79 16.41 -2.82 -1.81
CA GLU A 79 15.80 -2.13 -2.95
C GLU A 79 14.39 -2.65 -3.26
N ALA A 80 14.21 -3.97 -3.38
CA ALA A 80 12.88 -4.54 -3.63
C ALA A 80 11.90 -4.23 -2.48
N LEU A 81 12.36 -4.22 -1.23
CA LEU A 81 11.51 -3.89 -0.08
C LEU A 81 11.10 -2.40 -0.09
N TYR A 82 11.99 -1.53 -0.55
CA TYR A 82 11.70 -0.11 -0.77
C TYR A 82 10.59 0.05 -1.82
N TRP A 83 10.68 -0.63 -2.95
CA TRP A 83 9.65 -0.57 -4.00
C TRP A 83 8.33 -1.18 -3.53
N LEU A 84 8.35 -2.31 -2.83
CA LEU A 84 7.17 -2.90 -2.22
C LEU A 84 6.47 -1.91 -1.27
N ARG A 85 7.24 -1.23 -0.42
CA ARG A 85 6.70 -0.23 0.51
C ARG A 85 6.02 0.92 -0.23
N ASN A 86 6.61 1.40 -1.33
CA ASN A 86 6.02 2.43 -2.18
C ASN A 86 4.73 1.96 -2.85
N LEU A 87 4.69 0.73 -3.35
CA LEU A 87 3.49 0.13 -3.95
C LEU A 87 2.34 -0.01 -2.93
N LEU A 88 2.65 -0.41 -1.69
CA LEU A 88 1.68 -0.49 -0.60
C LEU A 88 1.18 0.89 -0.17
N ALA A 89 2.09 1.86 0.01
CA ALA A 89 1.74 3.23 0.43
C ALA A 89 0.90 3.97 -0.62
N ARG A 90 1.03 3.58 -1.90
CA ARG A 90 0.26 4.08 -3.04
C ARG A 90 -0.95 3.21 -3.38
N HIS A 91 -1.27 2.24 -2.53
CA HIS A 91 -2.42 1.35 -2.65
C HIS A 91 -2.47 0.49 -3.93
N TYR A 92 -1.34 0.17 -4.56
CA TYR A 92 -1.32 -0.85 -5.63
C TYR A 92 -1.63 -2.24 -5.07
N PHE A 93 -1.11 -2.50 -3.88
CA PHE A 93 -1.46 -3.66 -3.05
C PHE A 93 -2.13 -3.17 -1.77
N LEU A 94 -3.16 -3.88 -1.34
CA LEU A 94 -3.87 -3.63 -0.09
C LEU A 94 -3.71 -4.83 0.84
N PHE A 95 -3.61 -4.57 2.14
CA PHE A 95 -3.60 -5.58 3.20
C PHE A 95 -4.31 -5.05 4.44
N ASP A 96 -4.68 -5.96 5.35
CA ASP A 96 -5.27 -5.58 6.64
C ASP A 96 -4.23 -4.91 7.55
N LEU A 97 -4.35 -3.61 7.77
CA LEU A 97 -3.47 -2.82 8.66
C LEU A 97 -3.50 -3.27 10.12
N ARG A 98 -4.43 -4.14 10.53
CA ARG A 98 -4.44 -4.74 11.87
C ARG A 98 -3.40 -5.86 11.98
N LEU A 99 -2.89 -6.38 10.87
CA LEU A 99 -1.80 -7.33 10.80
C LEU A 99 -0.47 -6.59 10.67
N HIS A 100 0.51 -6.94 11.50
CA HIS A 100 1.83 -6.32 11.40
C HIS A 100 2.45 -6.67 10.05
N TYR A 101 2.92 -5.69 9.26
CA TYR A 101 3.36 -5.91 7.87
C TYR A 101 4.36 -7.07 7.68
N ARG A 102 5.28 -7.27 8.63
CA ARG A 102 6.23 -8.40 8.67
C ARG A 102 5.60 -9.80 8.82
N LYS A 103 4.29 -9.90 9.04
CA LYS A 103 3.54 -11.15 9.18
C LYS A 103 2.53 -11.35 8.03
N VAL A 104 2.51 -10.44 7.07
CA VAL A 104 1.62 -10.49 5.91
C VAL A 104 2.25 -11.42 4.88
N THR A 105 1.50 -12.43 4.45
CA THR A 105 1.88 -13.29 3.32
C THR A 105 1.38 -12.69 2.01
N ALA A 106 1.94 -13.13 0.89
CA ALA A 106 1.52 -12.69 -0.44
C ALA A 106 0.02 -12.92 -0.69
N SER A 107 -0.53 -14.04 -0.22
CA SER A 107 -1.96 -14.39 -0.32
C SER A 107 -2.90 -13.49 0.49
N MET A 108 -2.36 -12.74 1.45
CA MET A 108 -3.11 -11.75 2.22
C MET A 108 -3.16 -10.37 1.53
N LEU A 109 -2.46 -10.21 0.40
CA LEU A 109 -2.55 -9.02 -0.43
C LEU A 109 -3.72 -9.11 -1.39
N THR A 110 -4.33 -7.96 -1.65
CA THR A 110 -5.28 -7.77 -2.75
C THR A 110 -4.75 -6.72 -3.69
N LEU A 111 -4.90 -6.97 -5.00
CA LEU A 111 -4.63 -5.95 -6.02
C LEU A 111 -5.72 -4.90 -5.96
N ASN A 112 -5.32 -3.64 -5.92
CA ASN A 112 -6.26 -2.56 -6.12
C ASN A 112 -6.30 -2.24 -7.61
N GLY A 113 -7.47 -2.43 -8.24
CA GLY A 113 -7.68 -2.11 -9.65
C GLY A 113 -7.74 -0.60 -9.87
N HIS A 114 -6.62 0.11 -9.71
CA HIS A 114 -6.49 1.50 -10.14
C HIS A 114 -6.40 1.55 -11.68
N ASP A 115 -7.49 1.24 -12.38
CA ASP A 115 -7.58 1.42 -13.83
C ASP A 115 -8.89 2.13 -14.28
N GLU A 116 -9.69 2.70 -13.35
CA GLU A 116 -10.94 3.40 -13.74
C GLU A 116 -11.07 4.87 -13.33
N ASP A 117 -10.11 5.47 -12.60
CA ASP A 117 -10.26 6.85 -12.09
C ASP A 117 -9.11 7.82 -12.44
N ALA A 118 -8.42 7.58 -13.55
CA ALA A 118 -7.78 8.67 -14.30
C ALA A 118 -8.80 9.28 -15.29
N GLY A 119 -9.99 9.59 -14.77
CA GLY A 119 -11.08 10.21 -15.51
C GLY A 119 -10.75 11.65 -15.86
N GLU A 120 -10.71 11.92 -17.16
CA GLU A 120 -11.06 13.18 -17.83
C GLU A 120 -11.01 14.45 -16.98
N VAL A 121 -9.96 15.25 -17.18
CA VAL A 121 -10.09 16.69 -16.97
C VAL A 121 -11.05 17.21 -18.04
N LYS A 122 -12.36 17.20 -17.75
CA LYS A 122 -13.35 17.97 -18.50
C LYS A 122 -13.04 19.45 -18.33
N HIS A 123 -12.23 20.01 -19.21
CA HIS A 123 -12.29 21.43 -19.50
C HIS A 123 -13.40 21.67 -20.54
N VAL A 124 -14.60 21.97 -20.03
CA VAL A 124 -15.65 22.63 -20.79
C VAL A 124 -15.42 24.14 -20.81
N SER A 125 -15.39 24.67 -22.03
CA SER A 125 -15.82 26.00 -22.50
C SER A 125 -15.05 27.26 -22.15
N GLY A 126 -14.48 27.85 -23.21
CA GLY A 126 -14.55 29.26 -23.58
C GLY A 126 -14.79 29.37 -25.07
#